data_AF-A0A975M9V0-F1
#
_entry.id   AF-A0A975M9V0-F1
#
_cell.length_a   1.000
_cell.length_b   1.000
_cell.length_c   1.000
_cell.angle_alpha   90.00
_cell.angle_beta   90.00
_cell.angle_gamma   90.00
#
_symmetry.space_group_name_H-M   'P 1'
#
loop_
_entity.id
_entity.type
_entity.pdbx_description
1 polymer ?
#
loop_
_entity_poly.entity_id
_entity_poly.type
_entity_poly.pdbx_seq_one_letter_code
_entity_poly.pdbx_strand_id
1 'polypeptide(L)'
;MNRFTTARNARFATIAVLVCTISGLALNSTGLFSDHAGQDAQIRQAVGLIPSLCYVAAIWMVERAFRSIERGQRIEVALGNLMQNLGLWLFLGGIAFVFVQPLLLKALTVSWGAWAWFDVPSITLGCLGLLLFVMARPLRDAAVARAEIEGIL
;
A
#
# COMPACT_ATOMS: atom_id res chain seq x y z
N MET A 1 -15.24 27.15 6.86
CA MET A 1 -14.05 26.80 6.06
C MET A 1 -14.29 25.43 5.40
N ASN A 2 -14.28 25.35 4.08
CA ASN A 2 -15.01 24.38 3.25
C ASN A 2 -14.51 22.91 3.32
N ARG A 3 -15.30 22.01 3.91
CA ARG A 3 -15.05 20.54 3.88
C ARG A 3 -15.03 19.95 2.46
N PHE A 4 -15.72 20.56 1.51
CA PHE A 4 -15.86 20.07 0.13
C PHE A 4 -14.60 20.28 -0.73
N THR A 5 -13.81 21.33 -0.48
CA THR A 5 -12.58 21.60 -1.24
C THR A 5 -11.44 20.66 -0.85
N THR A 6 -11.38 20.27 0.42
CA THR A 6 -10.34 19.36 0.93
C THR A 6 -10.49 17.95 0.37
N ALA A 7 -11.72 17.45 0.27
CA ALA A 7 -12.01 16.12 -0.28
C ALA A 7 -11.69 16.03 -1.79
N ARG A 8 -12.06 17.07 -2.56
CA ARG A 8 -11.73 17.16 -3.99
C ARG A 8 -10.21 17.20 -4.23
N ASN A 9 -9.48 17.98 -3.44
CA ASN A 9 -8.02 18.09 -3.57
C ASN A 9 -7.31 16.78 -3.16
N ALA A 10 -7.81 16.08 -2.13
CA ALA A 10 -7.31 14.76 -1.75
C ALA A 10 -7.52 13.71 -2.86
N ARG A 11 -8.64 13.77 -3.59
CA ARG A 11 -8.88 12.91 -4.76
C ARG A 11 -7.92 13.20 -5.91
N PHE A 12 -7.73 14.47 -6.26
CA PHE A 12 -6.74 14.84 -7.28
C PHE A 12 -5.33 14.39 -6.90
N ALA A 13 -4.94 14.56 -5.63
CA ALA A 13 -3.64 14.09 -5.15
C ALA A 13 -3.51 12.55 -5.24
N THR A 14 -4.54 11.79 -4.85
CA THR A 14 -4.51 10.33 -4.89
C THR A 14 -4.48 9.79 -6.33
N ILE A 15 -5.27 10.39 -7.24
CA ILE A 15 -5.27 10.06 -8.66
C ILE A 15 -3.92 10.42 -9.28
N ALA A 16 -3.36 11.59 -8.96
CA ALA A 16 -2.03 11.99 -9.45
C ALA A 16 -0.94 11.03 -8.99
N VAL A 17 -0.98 10.59 -7.72
CA VAL A 17 -0.04 9.61 -7.17
C VAL A 17 -0.22 8.24 -7.83
N LEU A 18 -1.46 7.79 -8.06
CA LEU A 18 -1.73 6.54 -8.80
C LEU A 18 -1.21 6.61 -10.24
N VAL A 19 -1.52 7.68 -10.97
CA VAL A 19 -1.06 7.89 -12.33
C VAL A 19 0.47 7.96 -12.37
N CYS A 20 1.11 8.67 -11.44
CA CYS A 20 2.56 8.75 -11.36
C CYS A 20 3.19 7.38 -11.07
N THR A 21 2.62 6.62 -10.14
CA THR A 21 3.11 5.27 -9.78
C THR A 21 2.92 4.28 -10.91
N ILE A 22 1.75 4.28 -11.57
CA ILE A 22 1.44 3.43 -12.73
C ILE A 22 2.34 3.79 -13.91
N SER A 23 2.57 5.08 -14.18
CA SER A 23 3.52 5.53 -15.21
C SER A 23 4.95 5.11 -14.88
N GLY A 24 5.38 5.20 -13.62
CA GLY A 24 6.67 4.69 -13.16
C GLY A 24 6.81 3.17 -13.37
N LEU A 25 5.76 2.40 -13.04
CA LEU A 25 5.69 0.96 -13.31
C LEU A 25 5.78 0.67 -14.81
N ALA A 26 5.02 1.40 -15.63
CA ALA A 26 4.99 1.23 -17.07
C ALA A 26 6.39 1.49 -17.68
N LEU A 27 7.05 2.57 -17.26
CA LEU A 27 8.43 2.89 -17.66
C LEU A 27 9.41 1.80 -17.19
N ASN A 28 9.29 1.29 -15.97
CA ASN A 28 10.13 0.21 -15.46
C ASN A 28 9.95 -1.10 -16.26
N SER A 29 8.71 -1.39 -16.69
CA SER A 29 8.34 -2.57 -17.46
C SER A 29 8.79 -2.53 -18.93
N THR A 30 9.20 -1.37 -19.46
CA THR A 30 9.66 -1.27 -20.86
C THR A 30 10.88 -2.14 -21.15
N GLY A 31 11.73 -2.41 -20.14
CA GLY A 31 12.85 -3.34 -20.30
C GLY A 31 12.43 -4.82 -20.42
N LEU A 32 11.21 -5.17 -19.97
CA LEU A 32 10.65 -6.52 -20.08
C LEU A 32 10.35 -6.88 -21.55
N PHE A 33 10.07 -5.87 -22.38
CA PHE A 33 9.76 -5.99 -23.80
C PHE A 33 10.97 -5.69 -24.70
N SER A 34 12.16 -5.50 -24.11
CA SER A 34 13.39 -5.33 -24.88
C SER A 34 13.83 -6.69 -25.42
N ASP A 35 13.76 -6.83 -26.74
CA ASP A 35 14.10 -8.05 -27.50
C ASP A 35 15.57 -8.51 -27.34
N HIS A 36 16.41 -7.67 -26.71
CA HIS A 36 17.84 -7.91 -26.49
C HIS A 36 18.17 -8.34 -25.04
N ALA A 37 17.16 -8.45 -24.16
CA ALA A 37 17.35 -8.84 -22.77
C ALA A 37 17.27 -10.37 -22.62
N GLY A 38 18.33 -11.00 -22.11
CA GLY A 38 18.34 -12.43 -21.78
C GLY A 38 17.25 -12.80 -20.77
N GLN A 39 16.79 -14.06 -20.79
CA GLN A 39 15.67 -14.57 -19.99
C GLN A 39 15.77 -14.24 -18.48
N ASP A 40 16.98 -14.25 -17.93
CA ASP A 40 17.25 -13.88 -16.53
C ASP A 40 16.99 -12.40 -16.21
N ALA A 41 17.19 -11.50 -17.18
CA ALA A 41 16.95 -10.07 -17.01
C ALA A 41 15.45 -9.76 -16.97
N GLN A 42 14.66 -10.45 -17.79
CA GLN A 42 13.20 -10.34 -17.80
C GLN A 42 12.59 -10.84 -16.47
N ILE A 43 13.10 -11.95 -15.93
CA ILE A 43 12.67 -12.48 -14.63
C ILE A 43 13.00 -11.50 -13.50
N ARG A 44 14.20 -10.88 -13.52
CA ARG A 44 14.59 -9.87 -12.52
C ARG A 44 13.66 -8.65 -12.52
N GLN A 45 13.26 -8.17 -13.69
CA GLN A 45 12.31 -7.07 -13.82
C GLN A 45 10.90 -7.45 -13.39
N ALA A 46 10.40 -8.63 -13.77
CA ALA A 46 9.09 -9.13 -13.36
C ALA A 46 8.98 -9.22 -11.83
N VAL A 47 10.00 -9.76 -11.18
CA VAL A 47 10.03 -9.88 -9.71
C VAL A 47 10.22 -8.51 -9.04
N GLY A 48 10.93 -7.57 -9.69
CA GLY A 48 11.02 -6.16 -9.31
C GLY A 48 9.68 -5.42 -9.24
N LEU A 49 8.67 -5.86 -9.98
CA LEU A 49 7.34 -5.25 -10.01
C LEU A 49 6.44 -5.68 -8.84
N ILE A 50 6.72 -6.82 -8.20
CA ILE A 50 5.86 -7.39 -7.15
C ILE A 50 5.64 -6.42 -5.98
N PRO A 51 6.68 -5.76 -5.43
CA PRO A 51 6.46 -4.81 -4.34
C PRO A 51 5.71 -3.56 -4.79
N SER A 52 5.97 -3.09 -6.02
CA SER A 52 5.30 -1.92 -6.59
C SER A 52 3.78 -2.10 -6.68
N LEU A 53 3.30 -3.32 -6.94
CA LEU A 53 1.88 -3.65 -6.92
C LEU A 53 1.28 -3.55 -5.50
N CYS A 54 2.02 -3.95 -4.47
CA CYS A 54 1.59 -3.80 -3.07
C CYS A 54 1.48 -2.30 -2.68
N TYR A 55 2.41 -1.47 -3.13
CA TYR A 55 2.36 -0.02 -2.91
C TYR A 55 1.15 0.63 -3.59
N VAL A 56 0.85 0.25 -4.84
CA VAL A 56 -0.34 0.71 -5.56
C VAL A 56 -1.63 0.30 -4.83
N ALA A 57 -1.69 -0.95 -4.33
CA ALA A 57 -2.82 -1.41 -3.53
C ALA A 57 -3.01 -0.58 -2.26
N ALA A 58 -1.93 -0.21 -1.57
CA ALA A 58 -1.99 0.65 -0.39
C ALA A 58 -2.54 2.05 -0.72
N ILE A 59 -2.09 2.66 -1.82
CA ILE A 59 -2.59 3.97 -2.28
C ILE A 59 -4.09 3.88 -2.62
N TRP A 60 -4.51 2.79 -3.25
CA TRP A 60 -5.92 2.58 -3.60
C TRP A 60 -6.83 2.46 -2.37
N MET A 61 -6.32 1.93 -1.25
CA MET A 61 -7.06 1.88 0.00
C MET A 61 -7.30 3.25 0.63
N VAL A 62 -6.36 4.19 0.47
CA VAL A 62 -6.55 5.60 0.87
C VAL A 62 -7.74 6.19 0.13
N GLU A 63 -7.80 6.01 -1.20
CA GLU A 63 -8.90 6.51 -2.02
C GLU A 63 -10.26 5.90 -1.61
N ARG A 64 -10.27 4.60 -1.28
CA ARG A 64 -11.50 3.90 -0.84
C ARG A 64 -12.03 4.45 0.48
N ALA A 65 -11.16 4.80 1.42
CA ALA A 65 -11.58 5.39 2.68
C ALA A 65 -12.08 6.83 2.53
N PHE A 66 -11.43 7.65 1.70
CA PHE A 66 -11.97 8.97 1.37
C PHE A 66 -13.37 8.87 0.74
N ARG A 67 -13.58 7.92 -0.17
CA ARG A 67 -14.92 7.64 -0.72
C ARG A 67 -15.94 7.22 0.32
N SER A 68 -15.53 6.51 1.37
CA SER A 68 -16.45 6.08 2.43
C SER A 68 -16.88 7.24 3.32
N ILE A 69 -15.97 8.17 3.61
CA ILE A 69 -16.25 9.44 4.31
C ILE A 69 -17.20 10.33 3.48
N GLU A 70 -16.96 10.46 2.17
CA GLU A 70 -17.84 11.23 1.26
C GLU A 70 -19.27 10.65 1.19
N ARG A 71 -19.45 9.35 1.40
CA ARG A 71 -20.76 8.68 1.44
C ARG A 71 -21.50 8.87 2.77
N GLY A 72 -20.99 9.70 3.67
CA GLY A 72 -21.62 9.98 4.96
C GLY A 72 -21.33 8.95 6.05
N GLN A 73 -20.35 8.05 5.86
CA GLN A 73 -19.87 7.25 6.99
C GLN A 73 -19.20 8.14 8.04
N ARG A 74 -19.38 7.77 9.31
CA ARG A 74 -18.69 8.42 10.42
C ARG A 74 -17.18 8.35 10.20
N ILE A 75 -16.54 9.51 10.30
CA ILE A 75 -15.10 9.68 10.05
C ILE A 75 -14.28 8.74 10.94
N GLU A 76 -14.69 8.54 12.20
CA GLU A 76 -14.00 7.65 13.15
C GLU A 76 -13.98 6.19 12.67
N VAL A 77 -15.12 5.69 12.16
CA VAL A 77 -15.26 4.33 11.61
C VAL A 77 -14.49 4.19 10.30
N ALA A 78 -14.58 5.19 9.42
CA ALA A 78 -13.88 5.19 8.15
C ALA A 78 -12.35 5.24 8.34
N LEU A 79 -11.87 6.06 9.27
CA LEU A 79 -10.45 6.21 9.58
C LEU A 79 -9.90 4.95 10.27
N GLY A 80 -10.63 4.35 11.20
CA GLY A 80 -10.25 3.08 11.83
C GLY A 80 -10.09 1.96 10.80
N ASN A 81 -11.06 1.82 9.89
CA ASN A 81 -11.01 0.83 8.81
C ASN A 81 -9.89 1.12 7.80
N LEU A 82 -9.64 2.39 7.48
CA LEU A 82 -8.51 2.78 6.63
C LEU A 82 -7.20 2.38 7.27
N MET A 83 -6.99 2.76 8.53
CA MET A 83 -5.71 2.56 9.23
C MET A 83 -5.40 1.08 9.41
N GLN A 84 -6.43 0.26 9.68
CA GLN A 84 -6.30 -1.19 9.78
C GLN A 84 -5.92 -1.81 8.42
N ASN A 85 -6.67 -1.50 7.36
CA ASN A 85 -6.45 -2.10 6.06
C ASN A 85 -5.14 -1.62 5.43
N LEU A 86 -4.87 -0.31 5.47
CA LEU A 86 -3.64 0.28 4.97
C LEU A 86 -2.42 -0.25 5.73
N GLY A 87 -2.51 -0.35 7.06
CA GLY A 87 -1.44 -0.91 7.89
C GLY A 87 -1.12 -2.37 7.52
N LEU A 88 -2.15 -3.19 7.32
CA LEU A 88 -1.99 -4.59 6.93
C LEU A 88 -1.32 -4.73 5.55
N TRP A 89 -1.75 -3.95 4.56
CA TRP A 89 -1.20 -4.01 3.21
C TRP A 89 0.23 -3.45 3.12
N LEU A 90 0.55 -2.40 3.88
CA LEU A 90 1.93 -1.89 3.98
C LEU A 90 2.85 -2.90 4.66
N PHE A 91 2.38 -3.54 5.74
CA PHE A 91 3.15 -4.58 6.43
C PHE A 91 3.41 -5.80 5.52
N LEU A 92 2.37 -6.27 4.83
CA LEU A 92 2.49 -7.35 3.85
C LEU A 92 3.41 -6.96 2.68
N GLY A 93 3.33 -5.71 2.19
CA GLY A 93 4.22 -5.20 1.15
C GLY A 93 5.68 -5.17 1.56
N GLY A 94 5.97 -4.76 2.80
CA GLY A 94 7.32 -4.80 3.37
C GLY A 94 7.86 -6.23 3.49
N ILE A 95 7.05 -7.18 3.98
CA ILE A 95 7.41 -8.61 4.03
C ILE A 95 7.64 -9.16 2.62
N ALA A 96 6.78 -8.80 1.67
CA ALA A 96 6.90 -9.25 0.29
C ALA A 96 8.20 -8.76 -0.36
N PHE A 97 8.61 -7.51 -0.10
CA PHE A 97 9.88 -6.98 -0.59
C PHE A 97 11.08 -7.70 0.03
N VAL A 98 11.10 -7.84 1.37
CA VAL A 98 12.27 -8.36 2.09
C VAL A 98 12.45 -9.87 1.90
N PHE A 99 11.36 -10.62 1.79
CA PHE A 99 11.38 -12.09 1.76
C PHE A 99 10.87 -12.67 0.45
N VAL A 100 9.72 -12.24 -0.07
CA VAL A 100 9.08 -12.88 -1.23
C VAL A 100 9.86 -12.62 -2.51
N GLN A 101 10.30 -11.38 -2.72
CA GLN A 101 11.07 -10.97 -3.90
C GLN A 101 12.42 -11.73 -4.04
N PRO A 102 13.31 -11.75 -3.03
CA PRO A 102 14.58 -12.47 -3.14
C PRO A 102 14.40 -13.99 -3.22
N LEU A 103 13.37 -14.54 -2.56
CA LEU A 103 13.09 -15.98 -2.60
C LEU A 103 12.52 -16.41 -3.97
N LEU A 104 11.69 -15.59 -4.61
CA LEU A 104 11.23 -15.81 -5.98
C LEU A 104 12.37 -15.71 -6.99
N LEU A 105 13.25 -14.71 -6.86
CA LEU A 105 14.44 -14.61 -7.70
C LEU A 105 15.30 -15.86 -7.59
N LYS A 106 15.53 -16.33 -6.36
CA LYS A 106 16.30 -17.56 -6.11
C LYS A 106 15.62 -18.81 -6.68
N ALA A 107 14.30 -18.91 -6.61
CA ALA A 107 13.57 -20.07 -7.15
C ALA A 107 13.54 -20.09 -8.68
N LEU A 108 13.56 -18.92 -9.33
CA LEU A 108 13.36 -18.77 -10.77
C LEU A 108 14.66 -18.50 -11.57
N THR A 109 15.77 -18.16 -10.92
CA THR A 109 17.08 -17.99 -11.58
C THR A 109 18.13 -18.95 -11.04
N VAL A 110 19.06 -19.38 -11.91
CA VAL A 110 20.17 -20.30 -11.57
C VAL A 110 21.25 -19.64 -10.70
N SER A 111 21.17 -18.32 -10.49
CA SER A 111 22.16 -17.57 -9.70
C SER A 111 21.96 -17.74 -8.18
N TRP A 112 23.06 -17.74 -7.43
CA TRP A 112 23.07 -17.67 -5.97
C TRP A 112 22.39 -16.37 -5.48
N GLY A 113 21.10 -16.45 -5.14
CA GLY A 113 20.33 -15.35 -4.56
C GLY A 113 20.34 -15.37 -3.03
N ALA A 114 20.44 -14.19 -2.40
CA ALA A 114 20.33 -14.01 -0.96
C ALA A 114 18.95 -14.48 -0.44
N TRP A 115 18.89 -15.01 0.79
CA TRP A 115 17.63 -15.47 1.39
C TRP A 115 16.70 -14.31 1.79
N ALA A 116 17.24 -13.13 2.02
CA ALA A 116 16.51 -11.93 2.32
C ALA A 116 17.26 -10.71 1.78
N TRP A 117 16.52 -9.70 1.34
CA TRP A 117 17.05 -8.39 0.96
C TRP A 117 16.65 -7.39 2.04
N PHE A 118 17.60 -7.11 2.94
CA PHE A 118 17.40 -6.19 4.06
C PHE A 118 17.55 -4.75 3.60
N ASP A 119 16.50 -4.25 2.95
CA ASP A 119 16.39 -2.86 2.54
C ASP A 119 15.75 -2.03 3.67
N VAL A 120 16.49 -1.02 4.16
CA VAL A 120 16.07 -0.15 5.27
C VAL A 120 14.72 0.55 5.00
N PRO A 121 14.47 1.14 3.81
CA PRO A 121 13.15 1.66 3.44
C PRO A 121 12.03 0.64 3.61
N SER A 122 12.21 -0.57 3.09
CA SER A 122 11.18 -1.61 3.09
C SER A 122 10.85 -2.11 4.50
N ILE A 123 11.88 -2.27 5.34
CA ILE A 123 11.72 -2.61 6.76
C ILE A 123 10.97 -1.51 7.50
N THR A 124 11.37 -0.25 7.27
CA THR A 124 10.73 0.93 7.90
C THR A 124 9.26 1.02 7.55
N LEU A 125 8.94 0.75 6.28
CA LEU A 125 7.59 0.83 5.75
C LEU A 125 6.71 -0.34 6.25
N GLY A 126 7.30 -1.52 6.42
CA GLY A 126 6.67 -2.64 7.13
C GLY A 126 6.37 -2.28 8.59
N CYS A 127 7.33 -1.72 9.32
CA CYS A 127 7.13 -1.26 10.70
C CYS A 127 6.05 -0.16 10.80
N LEU A 128 6.02 0.79 9.87
CA LEU A 128 4.96 1.80 9.79
C LEU A 128 3.60 1.15 9.53
N GLY A 129 3.52 0.16 8.65
CA GLY A 129 2.31 -0.63 8.42
C GLY A 129 1.80 -1.28 9.71
N LEU A 130 2.70 -1.94 10.45
CA LEU A 130 2.37 -2.55 11.74
C LEU A 130 1.89 -1.50 12.76
N LEU A 131 2.56 -0.36 12.84
CA LEU A 131 2.18 0.74 13.74
C LEU A 131 0.77 1.24 13.43
N LEU A 132 0.46 1.48 12.16
CA LEU A 132 -0.87 1.90 11.72
C LEU A 132 -1.94 0.85 12.05
N PHE A 133 -1.62 -0.43 11.84
CA PHE A 133 -2.52 -1.52 12.19
C PHE A 133 -2.83 -1.56 13.69
N VAL A 134 -1.83 -1.37 14.55
CA VAL A 134 -2.02 -1.32 16.01
C VAL A 134 -2.82 -0.09 16.43
N MET A 135 -2.51 1.08 15.86
CA MET A 135 -3.20 2.34 16.15
C MET A 135 -4.65 2.37 15.64
N ALA A 136 -5.04 1.45 14.76
CA ALA A 136 -6.43 1.33 14.30
C ALA A 136 -7.38 0.88 15.42
N ARG A 137 -6.90 0.12 16.42
CA ARG A 137 -7.73 -0.39 17.53
C ARG A 137 -8.35 0.73 18.38
N PRO A 138 -7.58 1.66 18.98
CA PRO A 138 -8.14 2.72 19.81
C PRO A 138 -9.09 3.66 19.05
N LEU A 139 -8.87 3.88 17.75
CA LEU A 139 -9.81 4.64 16.91
C LEU A 139 -11.15 3.93 16.76
N ARG A 140 -11.13 2.60 16.64
CA ARG A 140 -12.33 1.78 16.54
C ARG A 140 -13.08 1.73 17.87
N ASP A 141 -12.35 1.59 18.97
CA ASP A 141 -12.92 1.60 20.32
C ASP A 141 -13.58 2.96 20.63
N ALA A 142 -12.94 4.06 20.25
CA ALA A 142 -13.51 5.40 20.36
C ALA A 142 -14.79 5.57 19.52
N ALA A 143 -14.83 4.98 18.32
CA ALA A 143 -16.01 5.02 17.45
C ALA A 143 -17.20 4.24 18.04
N VAL A 144 -16.94 3.08 18.65
CA VAL A 144 -17.96 2.26 19.33
C VAL A 144 -18.51 3.01 20.55
N ALA A 145 -17.63 3.53 21.42
CA ALA A 145 -18.03 4.29 22.59
C ALA A 145 -18.88 5.52 22.24
N ARG A 146 -18.55 6.22 21.14
CA ARG A 146 -19.35 7.35 20.63
C ARG A 146 -20.73 6.92 20.14
N ALA A 147 -20.83 5.77 19.48
CA ALA A 147 -22.09 5.24 19.01
C ALA A 147 -23.03 4.86 20.16
N GLU A 148 -22.47 4.36 21.28
CA GLU A 148 -23.25 4.06 22.49
C GLU A 148 -23.84 5.32 23.13
N ILE A 149 -23.05 6.40 23.24
CA ILE A 149 -23.50 7.67 23.84
C ILE A 149 -24.66 8.29 23.04
N GLU A 150 -24.59 8.27 21.71
CA GLU A 150 -25.69 8.75 20.86
C GLU A 150 -26.92 7.83 20.87
N GLY A 151 -26.79 6.56 21.26
CA GLY A 151 -27.95 5.69 21.44
C GLY A 151 -28.75 6.00 22.70
N ILE A 152 -28.18 6.75 23.65
CA ILE A 152 -28.77 7.09 24.94
C ILE A 152 -29.42 8.49 24.93
N LEU A 153 -28.96 9.39 24.05
CA LEU A 153 -29.49 10.75 23.83
C LEU A 153 -30.63 10.75 22.81
#